data_AF-A0A3D4I323-F1
#
_entry.id   AF-A0A3D4I323-F1
#
_cell.length_a   1.000
_cell.length_b   1.000
_cell.length_c   1.000
_cell.angle_alpha   90.00
_cell.angle_beta   90.00
_cell.angle_gamma   90.00
#
_symmetry.space_group_name_H-M   'P 1'
#
loop_
_entity.id
_entity.type
_entity.pdbx_description
1 polymer ?
#
loop_
_entity_poly.entity_id
_entity_poly.type
_entity_poly.pdbx_seq_one_letter_code
_entity_poly.pdbx_strand_id
1 'polypeptide(L)'
;MSKKKLKALITFMQVLLVGTLFLPVGVETGSSADPALSVFGLTRRYAGLGFSDDAFVFTIIACCLPLLTAVLLFILKGRSDFGTAACLCALYSMCAACFFSAAKNQMVDVVSMTGVHYLIILISLIAMLLSIYGFLRFPKAADGQPPP
;
A
#
# COMPACT_ATOMS: atom_id res chain seq x y z
N MET A 1 -16.90 -15.63 -7.34
CA MET A 1 -17.01 -14.44 -6.45
C MET A 1 -17.81 -13.37 -7.18
N SER A 2 -18.72 -12.64 -6.50
CA SER A 2 -19.50 -11.57 -7.15
C SER A 2 -18.70 -10.26 -7.22
N LYS A 3 -19.00 -9.39 -8.21
CA LYS A 3 -18.31 -8.10 -8.40
C LYS A 3 -18.35 -7.25 -7.12
N LYS A 4 -19.50 -7.21 -6.44
CA LYS A 4 -19.69 -6.48 -5.18
C LYS A 4 -18.81 -7.02 -4.06
N LYS A 5 -18.74 -8.35 -3.88
CA LYS A 5 -17.89 -8.99 -2.88
C LYS A 5 -16.41 -8.72 -3.16
N LEU A 6 -15.99 -8.74 -4.43
CA LEU A 6 -14.60 -8.47 -4.81
C LEU A 6 -14.20 -7.01 -4.52
N LYS A 7 -15.07 -6.05 -4.86
CA LYS A 7 -14.83 -4.64 -4.51
C LYS A 7 -14.70 -4.46 -3.01
N ALA A 8 -15.63 -5.02 -2.23
CA ALA A 8 -15.59 -4.96 -0.77
C ALA A 8 -14.28 -5.56 -0.20
N LEU A 9 -13.81 -6.68 -0.75
CA LEU A 9 -12.56 -7.30 -0.34
C LEU A 9 -11.35 -6.39 -0.65
N ILE A 10 -11.28 -5.80 -1.85
CA ILE A 10 -10.17 -4.90 -2.20
C ILE A 10 -10.20 -3.64 -1.32
N THR A 11 -11.38 -3.06 -1.07
CA THR A 11 -11.54 -1.93 -0.15
C THR A 11 -11.08 -2.29 1.26
N PHE A 12 -11.43 -3.48 1.75
CA PHE A 12 -10.96 -3.96 3.04
C PHE A 12 -9.42 -4.08 3.08
N MET A 13 -8.79 -4.53 2.01
CA MET A 13 -7.33 -4.53 1.90
C MET A 13 -6.74 -3.11 1.94
N GLN A 14 -7.39 -2.12 1.32
CA GLN A 14 -6.94 -0.72 1.41
C GLN A 14 -7.04 -0.17 2.84
N VAL A 15 -8.13 -0.51 3.56
CA VAL A 15 -8.27 -0.13 4.98
C VAL A 15 -7.18 -0.78 5.83
N LEU A 16 -6.87 -2.06 5.59
CA LEU A 16 -5.76 -2.75 6.24
C LEU A 16 -4.42 -2.06 5.97
N LEU A 17 -4.15 -1.65 4.72
CA LEU A 17 -2.92 -0.93 4.36
C LEU A 17 -2.78 0.42 5.08
N VAL A 18 -3.89 1.13 5.31
CA VAL A 18 -3.86 2.35 6.13
C VAL A 18 -3.61 2.01 7.60
N GLY A 19 -4.25 0.95 8.11
CA GLY A 19 -4.05 0.48 9.48
C GLY A 19 -2.62 0.04 9.77
N THR A 20 -1.93 -0.56 8.79
CA THR A 20 -0.55 -1.02 8.96
C THR A 20 0.46 0.12 9.09
N LEU A 21 0.10 1.35 8.75
CA LEU A 21 0.96 2.53 8.97
C LEU A 21 1.24 2.79 10.46
N PHE A 22 0.36 2.33 11.34
CA PHE A 22 0.49 2.46 12.79
C PHE A 22 1.23 1.28 13.43
N LEU A 23 1.49 0.20 12.68
CA LEU A 23 2.20 -0.97 13.19
C LEU A 23 3.70 -0.67 13.35
N PRO A 24 4.35 -1.24 14.38
CA PRO A 24 5.78 -1.12 14.57
C PRO A 24 6.52 -1.84 13.43
N VAL A 25 7.24 -1.08 12.61
CA VAL A 25 8.05 -1.59 11.50
C VAL A 25 9.54 -1.59 11.82
N GLY A 26 9.98 -0.87 12.86
CA GLY A 26 11.36 -0.89 13.32
C GLY A 26 11.46 -0.74 14.84
N VAL A 27 12.66 -0.92 15.35
CA VAL A 27 13.02 -0.67 16.75
C VAL A 27 14.28 0.19 16.75
N GLU A 28 14.28 1.32 17.46
CA GLU A 28 15.51 2.12 17.60
C GLU A 28 16.55 1.34 18.40
N THR A 29 17.80 1.36 17.93
CA THR A 29 18.93 0.75 18.64
C THR A 29 19.62 1.77 19.54
N GLY A 30 19.80 1.44 20.82
CA GLY A 30 20.70 2.18 21.72
C GLY A 30 20.02 3.04 22.80
N SER A 31 18.73 2.83 23.07
CA SER A 31 18.04 3.47 24.21
C SER A 31 17.57 2.38 25.17
N SER A 32 17.66 2.61 26.48
CA SER A 32 17.35 1.62 27.54
C SER A 32 15.91 1.07 27.51
N ALA A 33 15.06 1.59 26.61
CA ALA A 33 13.67 1.20 26.40
C ALA A 33 13.32 0.88 24.92
N ASP A 34 14.30 0.81 24.00
CA ASP A 34 14.19 0.43 22.57
C ASP A 34 12.79 0.70 21.98
N PRO A 35 12.41 1.97 21.75
CA PRO A 35 11.05 2.31 21.36
C PRO A 35 10.73 1.74 19.98
N ALA A 36 9.58 1.06 19.89
CA ALA A 36 9.07 0.54 18.62
C ALA A 36 8.65 1.72 17.72
N LEU A 37 9.21 1.76 16.50
CA LEU A 37 8.91 2.76 15.49
C LEU A 37 7.80 2.27 14.57
N SER A 38 6.67 2.98 14.56
CA SER A 38 5.64 2.82 13.52
C SER A 38 6.15 3.26 12.15
N VAL A 39 5.38 3.04 11.07
CA VAL A 39 5.77 3.53 9.74
C VAL A 39 5.99 5.04 9.75
N PHE A 40 5.10 5.81 10.38
CA PHE A 40 5.27 7.25 10.53
C PHE A 40 6.51 7.61 11.38
N GLY A 41 6.77 6.87 12.46
CA GLY A 41 7.95 7.06 13.29
C GLY A 41 9.24 6.83 12.51
N LEU A 42 9.28 5.75 11.73
CA LEU A 42 10.39 5.43 10.84
C LEU A 42 10.59 6.52 9.78
N THR A 43 9.51 6.95 9.11
CA THR A 43 9.60 7.98 8.08
C THR A 43 10.07 9.32 8.64
N ARG A 44 9.64 9.69 9.86
CA ARG A 44 10.17 10.87 10.56
C ARG A 44 11.65 10.73 10.89
N ARG A 45 12.09 9.54 11.33
CA ARG A 45 13.50 9.27 11.59
C ARG A 45 14.33 9.37 10.30
N TYR A 46 13.81 8.87 9.19
CA TYR A 46 14.44 8.94 7.86
C TYR A 46 14.61 10.39 7.40
N ALA A 47 13.58 11.21 7.60
CA ALA A 47 13.66 12.64 7.35
C ALA A 47 14.75 13.31 8.21
N GLY A 48 14.87 12.91 9.48
CA GLY A 48 15.89 13.41 10.41
C GLY A 48 17.34 13.07 10.02
N LEU A 49 17.55 12.09 9.15
CA LEU A 49 18.87 11.72 8.61
C LEU A 49 19.24 12.51 7.33
N GLY A 50 18.41 13.49 6.93
CA GLY A 50 18.65 14.33 5.75
C GLY A 50 17.85 13.93 4.50
N PHE A 51 17.01 12.89 4.58
CA PHE A 51 16.17 12.42 3.47
C PHE A 51 14.71 12.88 3.61
N SER A 52 14.50 14.18 3.88
CA SER A 52 13.18 14.74 4.16
C SER A 52 12.20 14.63 2.99
N ASP A 53 12.70 14.83 1.77
CA ASP A 53 11.85 14.88 0.57
C ASP A 53 11.31 13.48 0.24
N ASP A 54 12.18 12.47 0.25
CA ASP A 54 11.81 11.06 0.07
C ASP A 54 10.82 10.58 1.15
N ALA A 55 11.07 10.96 2.41
CA ALA A 55 10.19 10.67 3.54
C ALA A 55 8.80 11.28 3.33
N PHE A 56 8.75 12.54 2.92
CA PHE A 56 7.49 13.25 2.68
C PHE A 56 6.71 12.64 1.52
N VAL A 57 7.37 12.38 0.39
CA VAL A 57 6.77 11.73 -0.78
C VAL A 57 6.22 10.36 -0.42
N PHE A 58 6.99 9.55 0.30
CA PHE A 58 6.52 8.24 0.74
C PHE A 58 5.31 8.36 1.68
N THR A 59 5.31 9.30 2.62
CA THR A 59 4.17 9.51 3.54
C THR A 59 2.89 9.87 2.78
N ILE A 60 2.98 10.77 1.80
CA ILE A 60 1.85 11.11 0.93
C ILE A 60 1.37 9.88 0.19
N ILE A 61 2.28 9.13 -0.44
CA ILE A 61 1.92 7.94 -1.22
C ILE A 61 1.24 6.90 -0.32
N ALA A 62 1.81 6.66 0.86
CA ALA A 62 1.35 5.68 1.82
C ALA A 62 -0.08 5.96 2.32
N CYS A 63 -0.45 7.23 2.43
CA CYS A 63 -1.79 7.64 2.86
C CYS A 63 -2.76 7.76 1.68
N CYS A 64 -2.34 8.44 0.61
CA CYS A 64 -3.22 8.84 -0.48
C CYS A 64 -3.56 7.71 -1.44
N LEU A 65 -2.61 6.83 -1.80
CA LEU A 65 -2.88 5.79 -2.79
C LEU A 65 -3.91 4.75 -2.32
N PRO A 66 -3.89 4.25 -1.08
CA PRO A 66 -4.92 3.33 -0.61
C PRO A 66 -6.31 3.97 -0.57
N LEU A 67 -6.39 5.22 -0.12
CA LEU A 67 -7.63 6.00 -0.10
C LEU A 67 -8.16 6.24 -1.52
N LEU A 68 -7.29 6.69 -2.44
CA LEU A 68 -7.65 6.92 -3.84
C LEU A 68 -8.11 5.64 -4.51
N THR A 69 -7.44 4.51 -4.25
CA THR A 69 -7.82 3.19 -4.75
C THR A 69 -9.21 2.80 -4.27
N ALA A 70 -9.49 2.96 -2.97
CA ALA A 70 -10.80 2.67 -2.40
C ALA A 70 -11.90 3.53 -3.02
N VAL A 71 -11.67 4.83 -3.19
CA VAL A 71 -12.63 5.77 -3.78
C VAL A 71 -12.88 5.48 -5.26
N LEU A 72 -11.81 5.34 -6.06
CA LEU A 72 -11.92 5.10 -7.50
C LEU A 72 -12.57 3.75 -7.83
N LEU A 73 -12.44 2.75 -6.97
CA LEU A 73 -13.16 1.47 -7.09
C LEU A 73 -14.69 1.64 -7.12
N PHE A 74 -15.24 2.67 -6.47
CA PHE A 74 -16.68 2.95 -6.47
C PHE A 74 -17.09 4.01 -7.49
N ILE A 75 -16.22 4.97 -7.81
CA ILE A 75 -16.50 6.01 -8.80
C ILE A 75 -16.40 5.48 -10.23
N LEU A 76 -15.34 4.73 -10.54
CA LEU A 76 -15.11 4.22 -11.89
C LEU A 76 -16.10 3.09 -12.21
N LYS A 77 -16.56 3.09 -13.47
CA LYS A 77 -17.54 2.11 -13.98
C LYS A 77 -16.91 1.17 -15.00
N GLY A 78 -17.54 0.03 -15.18
CA GLY A 78 -17.14 -0.97 -16.18
C GLY A 78 -15.89 -1.73 -15.77
N ARG A 79 -14.88 -1.72 -16.65
CA ARG A 79 -13.60 -2.45 -16.52
C ARG A 79 -12.46 -1.56 -15.99
N SER A 80 -12.65 -0.24 -16.02
CA SER A 80 -11.63 0.74 -15.58
C SER A 80 -11.42 0.73 -14.07
N ASP A 81 -12.45 0.39 -13.28
CA ASP A 81 -12.39 0.30 -11.82
C ASP A 81 -11.27 -0.64 -11.33
N PHE A 82 -11.26 -1.86 -11.84
CA PHE A 82 -10.28 -2.87 -11.45
C PHE A 82 -8.90 -2.63 -12.07
N GLY A 83 -8.84 -2.07 -13.29
CA GLY A 83 -7.57 -1.74 -13.95
C GLY A 83 -6.82 -0.63 -13.20
N THR A 84 -7.50 0.48 -12.91
CA THR A 84 -6.91 1.58 -12.15
C THR A 84 -6.53 1.14 -10.74
N ALA A 85 -7.36 0.34 -10.07
CA ALA A 85 -7.02 -0.20 -8.76
C ALA A 85 -5.75 -1.07 -8.79
N ALA A 86 -5.58 -1.92 -9.81
CA ALA A 86 -4.37 -2.71 -9.99
C ALA A 86 -3.13 -1.82 -10.16
N CYS A 87 -3.19 -0.80 -11.00
CA CYS A 87 -2.09 0.13 -11.23
C CYS A 87 -1.70 0.91 -9.96
N LEU A 88 -2.68 1.40 -9.20
CA LEU A 88 -2.42 2.11 -7.95
C LEU A 88 -1.82 1.19 -6.87
N CYS A 89 -2.32 -0.04 -6.74
CA CYS A 89 -1.73 -1.02 -5.83
C CYS A 89 -0.30 -1.40 -6.24
N ALA A 90 -0.02 -1.51 -7.54
CA ALA A 90 1.32 -1.76 -8.06
C ALA A 90 2.27 -0.61 -7.71
N LEU A 91 1.86 0.64 -8.00
CA LEU A 91 2.64 1.83 -7.68
C LEU A 91 2.93 1.93 -6.18
N TYR A 92 1.92 1.72 -5.32
CA TYR A 92 2.11 1.67 -3.87
C TYR A 92 3.15 0.61 -3.48
N SER A 93 3.02 -0.61 -4.00
CA SER A 93 3.93 -1.71 -3.66
C SER A 93 5.38 -1.42 -4.06
N MET A 94 5.59 -0.78 -5.22
CA MET A 94 6.91 -0.35 -5.67
C MET A 94 7.48 0.73 -4.76
N CYS A 95 6.73 1.79 -4.48
CA CYS A 95 7.17 2.87 -3.61
C CYS A 95 7.48 2.37 -2.19
N ALA A 96 6.65 1.49 -1.64
CA ALA A 96 6.88 0.86 -0.34
C ALA A 96 8.14 -0.01 -0.34
N ALA A 97 8.34 -0.86 -1.35
CA ALA A 97 9.54 -1.68 -1.46
C ALA A 97 10.82 -0.82 -1.57
N CYS A 98 10.79 0.23 -2.40
CA CYS A 98 11.91 1.16 -2.54
C CYS A 98 12.20 1.88 -1.23
N PHE A 99 11.18 2.44 -0.58
CA PHE A 99 11.35 3.18 0.68
C PHE A 99 11.87 2.30 1.81
N PHE A 100 11.26 1.13 2.06
CA PHE A 100 11.71 0.25 3.13
C PHE A 100 13.11 -0.33 2.88
N SER A 101 13.45 -0.62 1.61
CA SER A 101 14.82 -1.04 1.25
C SER A 101 15.84 0.08 1.50
N ALA A 102 15.53 1.31 1.09
CA ALA A 102 16.38 2.47 1.34
C ALA A 102 16.52 2.75 2.84
N ALA A 103 15.41 2.78 3.58
CA ALA A 103 15.40 2.98 5.03
C ALA A 103 16.22 1.90 5.75
N LYS A 104 16.08 0.62 5.38
CA LYS A 104 16.88 -0.48 5.93
C LYS A 104 18.37 -0.27 5.73
N ASN A 105 18.80 0.17 4.55
CA ASN A 105 20.22 0.37 4.25
C ASN A 105 20.79 1.63 4.92
N GLN A 106 20.02 2.72 4.97
CA GLN A 106 20.48 4.00 5.52
C GLN A 106 20.37 4.09 7.05
N MET A 107 19.59 3.21 7.68
CA MET A 107 19.36 3.21 9.13
C MET A 107 19.96 2.00 9.85
N VAL A 108 20.80 1.19 9.20
CA VAL A 108 21.28 -0.10 9.76
C VAL A 108 21.92 0.04 11.15
N ASP A 109 22.55 1.17 11.46
CA ASP A 109 23.22 1.42 12.74
C ASP A 109 22.30 2.04 13.81
N VAL A 110 21.11 2.51 13.43
CA VAL A 110 20.21 3.29 14.31
C VAL A 110 18.79 2.70 14.43
N VAL A 111 18.37 1.85 13.51
CA VAL A 111 17.06 1.19 13.52
C VAL A 111 17.18 -0.24 13.02
N SER A 112 16.74 -1.20 13.82
CA SER A 112 16.52 -2.56 13.39
C SER A 112 15.12 -2.70 12.76
N MET A 113 15.06 -3.00 11.46
CA MET A 113 13.79 -3.22 10.77
C MET A 113 13.15 -4.56 11.17
N THR A 114 11.89 -4.53 11.57
CA THR A 114 11.07 -5.74 11.76
C THR A 114 10.60 -6.30 10.42
N GLY A 115 10.10 -7.54 10.36
CA GLY A 115 9.53 -8.13 9.14
C GLY A 115 8.18 -7.54 8.69
N VAL A 116 7.59 -6.59 9.43
CA VAL A 116 6.24 -6.04 9.16
C VAL A 116 6.17 -5.30 7.82
N HIS A 117 7.26 -4.68 7.37
CA HIS A 117 7.30 -4.02 6.06
C HIS A 117 7.04 -4.98 4.89
N TYR A 118 7.48 -6.24 4.98
CA TYR A 118 7.15 -7.27 3.98
C TYR A 118 5.66 -7.59 3.94
N LEU A 119 4.99 -7.58 5.11
CA LEU A 119 3.55 -7.80 5.21
C LEU A 119 2.77 -6.66 4.54
N ILE A 120 3.20 -5.41 4.69
CA ILE A 120 2.60 -4.25 4.00
C ILE A 120 2.67 -4.43 2.47
N ILE A 121 3.86 -4.77 1.96
CA ILE A 121 4.08 -5.00 0.53
C ILE A 121 3.22 -6.19 0.04
N LEU A 122 3.18 -7.28 0.81
CA LEU A 122 2.41 -8.47 0.47
C LEU A 122 0.91 -8.18 0.38
N ILE A 123 0.34 -7.43 1.33
CA ILE A 123 -1.07 -7.02 1.28
C ILE A 123 -1.34 -6.20 0.01
N SER A 124 -0.45 -5.27 -0.34
CA SER A 124 -0.57 -4.47 -1.57
C SER A 124 -0.53 -5.33 -2.83
N LEU A 125 0.36 -6.33 -2.89
CA LEU A 125 0.45 -7.27 -4.00
C LEU A 125 -0.80 -8.16 -4.11
N ILE A 126 -1.35 -8.63 -2.98
CA ILE A 126 -2.62 -9.38 -2.97
C ILE A 126 -3.75 -8.50 -3.49
N ALA A 127 -3.85 -7.25 -3.05
CA ALA A 127 -4.85 -6.30 -3.54
C ALA A 127 -4.70 -6.04 -5.05
N MET A 128 -3.47 -5.93 -5.55
CA MET A 128 -3.16 -5.83 -6.96
C MET A 128 -3.64 -7.07 -7.73
N LEU A 129 -3.30 -8.28 -7.26
CA LEU A 129 -3.71 -9.54 -7.91
C LEU A 129 -5.23 -9.72 -7.93
N LEU A 130 -5.92 -9.37 -6.84
CA LEU A 130 -7.38 -9.36 -6.77
C LEU A 130 -7.99 -8.36 -7.75
N SER A 131 -7.35 -7.21 -7.95
CA SER A 131 -7.77 -6.20 -8.92
C SER A 131 -7.56 -6.71 -10.35
N ILE A 132 -6.41 -7.32 -10.66
CA ILE A 132 -6.15 -7.97 -11.97
C ILE A 132 -7.19 -9.07 -12.23
N TYR A 133 -7.47 -9.90 -11.23
CA TYR A 133 -8.51 -10.92 -11.31
C TYR A 133 -9.89 -10.31 -11.63
N GLY A 134 -10.26 -9.21 -10.96
CA GLY A 134 -11.50 -8.48 -11.24
C GLY A 134 -11.55 -7.92 -12.65
N PHE A 135 -10.44 -7.39 -13.14
CA PHE A 135 -10.31 -6.85 -14.50
C PHE A 135 -10.48 -7.92 -15.58
N LEU A 136 -9.94 -9.13 -15.36
CA LEU A 136 -10.05 -10.26 -16.28
C LEU A 136 -11.44 -10.92 -16.22
N ARG A 137 -12.06 -11.01 -15.04
CA ARG A 137 -13.32 -11.73 -14.84
C ARG A 137 -14.58 -10.93 -15.17
N PHE A 138 -14.52 -9.60 -15.09
CA PHE A 138 -15.66 -8.73 -15.40
C PHE A 138 -15.35 -7.85 -16.63
N PRO A 139 -15.26 -8.45 -17.83
CA PRO A 139 -15.06 -7.69 -19.06
C PRO A 139 -16.21 -6.71 -19.25
N LYS A 140 -15.91 -5.57 -19.88
CA LYS A 140 -16.92 -4.59 -20.29
C LYS A 140 -17.88 -5.33 -21.25
N ALA A 141 -19.19 -5.27 -21.01
CA ALA A 141 -20.15 -5.70 -22.02
C ALA A 141 -19.81 -4.94 -23.31
N ALA A 142 -19.60 -5.67 -24.40
CA ALA A 142 -19.43 -5.06 -25.71
C ALA A 142 -20.69 -4.22 -25.97
N ASP A 143 -20.51 -2.99 -26.48
CA ASP A 143 -21.63 -2.13 -26.84
C ASP A 143 -22.57 -2.93 -27.76
N GLY A 144 -23.78 -3.24 -27.27
CA GLY A 144 -24.81 -3.98 -28.02
C GLY A 144 -25.09 -5.43 -27.61
N GLN A 145 -24.38 -6.04 -26.66
CA GLN A 145 -24.74 -7.37 -26.15
C GLN A 145 -25.50 -7.29 -24.81
N PRO A 146 -26.67 -7.93 -24.68
CA PRO A 146 -27.38 -8.00 -23.41
C PRO A 146 -26.54 -8.76 -22.38
N PRO A 147 -26.65 -8.40 -21.08
CA PRO A 147 -25.87 -9.03 -20.03
C PRO A 147 -26.22 -10.53 -19.92
N PRO A 148 -25.23 -11.40 -19.61
CA PRO A 148 -25.47 -12.81 -19.29
C PRO A 148 -26.20 -12.98 -17.96
#